data_AF-A0A356L3G0-F1
#
_entry.id   AF-A0A356L3G0-F1
#
_cell.length_a   1.000
_cell.length_b   1.000
_cell.length_c   1.000
_cell.angle_alpha   90.00
_cell.angle_beta   90.00
_cell.angle_gamma   90.00
#
_symmetry.space_group_name_H-M   'P 1'
#
loop_
_entity.id
_entity.type
_entity.pdbx_description
1 polymer ?
#
loop_
_entity_poly.entity_id
_entity_poly.type
_entity_poly.pdbx_seq_one_letter_code
_entity_poly.pdbx_strand_id
1 'polypeptide(L)'
;PFPKLIDEWQLIPEILDSVRHQVDHLEGRGLFILTGSSAANFEDTVHSGAGRIVRVALRPMSLFEAGVSNGKISLKLLFEEKFFYQAKAI
;
A
#
# COMPACT_ATOMS: atom_id res chain seq x y z
N PRO A 1 -21.81 -7.57 3.08
CA PRO A 1 -20.52 -7.88 3.74
C PRO A 1 -19.53 -6.72 3.53
N PHE A 2 -18.79 -6.36 4.58
CA PHE A 2 -17.75 -5.32 4.60
C PHE A 2 -16.44 -5.92 5.16
N PRO A 3 -15.26 -5.39 4.79
CA PRO A 3 -15.03 -4.32 3.81
C PRO A 3 -15.30 -4.76 2.36
N LYS A 4 -15.64 -3.79 1.50
CA LYS A 4 -15.66 -3.99 0.03
C LYS A 4 -14.35 -3.49 -0.58
N LEU A 5 -13.65 -4.36 -1.28
CA LEU A 5 -12.46 -3.99 -2.07
C LEU A 5 -12.89 -3.51 -3.45
N ILE A 6 -12.40 -2.36 -3.87
CA ILE A 6 -12.52 -1.84 -5.23
C ILE A 6 -11.10 -1.60 -5.74
N ASP A 7 -10.74 -2.35 -6.77
CA ASP A 7 -9.43 -2.25 -7.40
C ASP A 7 -9.44 -1.30 -8.60
N GLU A 8 -8.30 -0.67 -8.84
CA GLU A 8 -8.08 0.31 -9.91
C GLU A 8 -9.19 1.38 -10.01
N TRP A 9 -9.62 1.94 -8.86
CA TRP A 9 -10.76 2.87 -8.80
C TRP A 9 -10.60 4.08 -9.73
N GLN A 10 -9.36 4.49 -10.01
CA GLN A 10 -9.06 5.64 -10.86
C GLN A 10 -9.47 5.46 -12.32
N LEU A 11 -9.74 4.22 -12.77
CA LEU A 11 -10.28 3.98 -14.11
C LEU A 11 -11.70 4.53 -14.28
N ILE A 12 -12.43 4.71 -13.16
CA ILE A 12 -13.79 5.24 -13.11
C ILE A 12 -13.86 6.21 -11.91
N PRO A 13 -13.45 7.48 -12.07
CA PRO A 13 -13.39 8.46 -10.98
C PRO A 13 -14.70 8.64 -10.21
N GLU A 14 -15.85 8.40 -10.85
CA GLU A 14 -17.20 8.45 -10.27
C GLU A 14 -17.39 7.46 -9.10
N ILE A 15 -16.56 6.41 -9.03
CA ILE A 15 -16.53 5.48 -7.88
C ILE A 15 -16.29 6.25 -6.59
N LEU A 16 -15.44 7.28 -6.61
CA LEU A 16 -15.10 8.04 -5.40
C LEU A 16 -16.33 8.72 -4.80
N ASP A 17 -17.17 9.34 -5.64
CA ASP A 17 -18.39 10.00 -5.19
C ASP A 17 -19.46 8.99 -4.75
N SER A 18 -19.58 7.86 -5.46
CA SER A 18 -20.47 6.75 -5.04
C SER A 18 -20.08 6.19 -3.67
N VAL A 19 -18.78 6.01 -3.42
CA VAL A 19 -18.26 5.54 -2.14
C VAL A 19 -18.51 6.56 -1.04
N ARG A 20 -18.27 7.85 -1.29
CA ARG A 20 -18.59 8.93 -0.33
C ARG A 20 -20.06 8.91 0.07
N HIS A 21 -20.95 8.86 -0.91
CA HIS A 21 -22.39 8.80 -0.67
C HIS A 21 -22.76 7.56 0.16
N GLN A 22 -22.21 6.38 -0.14
CA GLN A 22 -22.48 5.18 0.65
C GLN A 22 -21.95 5.27 2.08
N VAL A 23 -20.75 5.82 2.28
CA VAL A 23 -20.16 6.01 3.62
C VAL A 23 -21.00 6.97 4.46
N ASP A 24 -21.64 7.97 3.85
CA ASP A 24 -22.53 8.90 4.56
C ASP A 24 -23.84 8.23 5.04
N HIS A 25 -24.29 7.17 4.38
CA HIS A 25 -25.56 6.48 4.71
C HIS A 25 -25.38 5.21 5.55
N LEU A 26 -24.17 4.70 5.63
CA LEU A 26 -23.85 3.46 6.35
C LEU A 26 -23.17 3.78 7.68
N GLU A 27 -23.61 3.14 8.75
CA GLU A 27 -22.94 3.25 10.04
C GLU A 27 -21.66 2.40 10.08
N GLY A 28 -20.61 2.90 10.75
CA GLY A 28 -19.38 2.18 11.01
C GLY A 28 -18.15 2.73 10.31
N ARG A 29 -17.04 1.98 10.36
CA ARG A 29 -15.73 2.33 9.78
C ARG A 29 -15.17 1.14 9.00
N GLY A 30 -14.26 1.41 8.06
CA GLY A 30 -13.63 0.35 7.27
C GLY A 30 -14.60 -0.30 6.28
N LEU A 31 -15.55 0.48 5.73
CA LEU A 31 -16.56 -0.03 4.80
C LEU A 31 -15.97 -0.36 3.42
N PHE A 32 -14.96 0.40 2.99
CA PHE A 32 -14.36 0.28 1.66
C PHE A 32 -12.84 0.28 1.74
N ILE A 33 -12.22 -0.47 0.84
CA ILE A 33 -10.79 -0.41 0.54
C ILE A 33 -10.69 -0.07 -0.94
N LEU A 34 -10.05 1.06 -1.26
CA LEU A 34 -9.80 1.49 -2.62
C LEU A 34 -8.32 1.26 -2.93
N THR A 35 -8.04 0.47 -3.96
CA THR A 35 -6.67 0.25 -4.47
C THR A 35 -6.56 0.85 -5.86
N GLY A 36 -5.33 1.17 -6.24
CA GLY A 36 -5.05 1.79 -7.52
C GLY A 36 -3.57 2.00 -7.73
N SER A 37 -3.18 2.07 -9.00
CA SER A 37 -1.83 2.37 -9.44
C SER A 37 -1.32 3.71 -8.90
N SER A 38 -0.04 3.73 -8.54
CA SER A 38 0.69 4.95 -8.17
C SER A 38 0.94 5.90 -9.35
N ALA A 39 0.78 5.41 -10.59
CA ALA A 39 1.05 6.18 -11.81
C ALA A 39 -0.12 7.07 -12.25
N ALA A 40 -1.26 7.02 -11.55
CA ALA A 40 -2.42 7.82 -11.88
C ALA A 40 -2.24 9.28 -11.44
N ASN A 41 -2.53 10.22 -12.34
CA ASN A 41 -2.55 11.65 -12.02
C ASN A 41 -3.82 11.95 -11.20
N PHE A 42 -3.67 12.16 -9.89
CA PHE A 42 -4.78 12.44 -8.99
C PHE A 42 -5.11 13.94 -8.87
N GLU A 43 -4.45 14.80 -9.67
CA GLU A 43 -4.61 16.26 -9.62
C GLU A 43 -6.01 16.72 -10.04
N ASP A 44 -6.75 15.91 -10.80
CA ASP A 44 -8.09 16.25 -11.31
C ASP A 44 -9.25 15.82 -10.39
N THR A 45 -8.99 15.22 -9.22
CA THR A 45 -10.07 14.87 -8.28
C THR A 45 -10.52 16.08 -7.47
N VAL A 46 -11.53 16.78 -8.01
CA VAL A 46 -12.12 18.07 -7.62
C VAL A 46 -12.56 18.18 -6.14
N HIS A 47 -12.67 17.10 -5.38
CA HIS A 47 -13.11 17.15 -3.97
C HIS A 47 -12.26 16.27 -3.07
N SER A 48 -11.65 16.89 -2.05
CA SER A 48 -10.91 16.14 -1.04
C SER A 48 -11.89 15.25 -0.26
N GLY A 49 -11.66 13.94 -0.23
CA GLY A 49 -12.41 12.96 0.59
C GLY A 49 -12.19 13.15 2.10
N ALA A 50 -12.03 14.39 2.55
CA ALA A 50 -11.66 14.79 3.90
C ALA A 50 -12.63 14.22 4.93
N GLY A 51 -12.06 13.65 6.00
CA GLY A 51 -12.80 13.02 7.09
C GLY A 51 -13.40 11.65 6.77
N ARG A 52 -13.37 11.19 5.51
CA ARG A 52 -13.98 9.91 5.08
C ARG A 52 -12.97 8.91 4.55
N ILE A 53 -11.93 9.40 3.85
CA ILE A 53 -10.96 8.56 3.15
C ILE A 53 -9.56 8.92 3.64
N VAL A 54 -8.79 7.90 3.99
CA VAL A 54 -7.36 8.02 4.35
C VAL A 54 -6.55 7.32 3.27
N ARG A 55 -5.48 7.98 2.81
CA ARG A 55 -4.53 7.39 1.86
C ARG A 55 -3.42 6.67 2.62
N VAL A 56 -3.15 5.42 2.24
CA VAL A 56 -2.03 4.65 2.76
C VAL A 56 -1.03 4.44 1.62
N ALA A 57 0.20 4.89 1.82
CA ALA A 57 1.27 4.66 0.86
C ALA A 57 1.81 3.23 1.02
N LEU A 58 1.66 2.41 -0.02
CA LEU A 58 2.31 1.10 -0.08
C LEU A 58 3.69 1.22 -0.72
N ARG A 59 4.62 0.39 -0.27
CA ARG A 59 5.96 0.25 -0.89
C ARG A 59 6.05 -1.10 -1.60
N PRO A 60 6.85 -1.22 -2.66
CA PRO A 60 7.17 -2.51 -3.24
C PRO A 60 7.68 -3.46 -2.16
N MET A 61 7.32 -4.73 -2.27
CA MET A 61 7.86 -5.76 -1.40
C MET A 61 9.39 -5.80 -1.54
N SER A 62 10.09 -5.89 -0.42
CA SER A 62 11.50 -6.24 -0.41
C SER A 62 11.73 -7.61 -1.03
N LEU A 63 12.96 -7.88 -1.48
CA LEU A 63 13.34 -9.20 -2.01
C LEU A 63 13.07 -10.32 -1.01
N PHE A 64 13.17 -10.04 0.29
CA PHE A 64 12.87 -11.00 1.35
C PHE A 64 11.37 -11.26 1.47
N GLU A 65 10.55 -10.21 1.50
CA GLU A 65 9.08 -10.34 1.55
C GLU A 65 8.51 -11.05 0.31
N ALA A 66 9.13 -10.85 -0.86
CA ALA A 66 8.76 -11.55 -2.08
C ALA A 66 9.31 -13.00 -2.16
N GLY A 67 10.08 -13.46 -1.17
CA GLY A 67 10.67 -14.80 -1.14
C GLY A 67 11.83 -15.02 -2.13
N VAL A 68 12.30 -13.97 -2.80
CA VAL A 68 13.42 -14.02 -3.76
C VAL A 68 14.77 -14.05 -3.03
N SER A 69 14.83 -13.46 -1.83
CA SER A 69 16.01 -13.49 -0.96
C SER A 69 15.80 -14.44 0.22
N ASN A 70 16.86 -15.16 0.58
CA ASN A 70 16.90 -16.01 1.77
C ASN A 70 17.31 -15.25 3.06
N GLY A 71 17.50 -13.93 2.98
CA GLY A 71 17.82 -13.08 4.13
C GLY A 71 19.21 -13.32 4.75
N LYS A 72 20.08 -14.14 4.14
CA LYS A 72 21.41 -14.43 4.68
C LYS A 72 22.34 -13.21 4.68
N ILE A 73 22.11 -12.27 3.76
CA ILE A 73 22.86 -11.02 3.65
C ILE A 73 21.95 -9.87 4.08
N SER A 74 22.42 -9.05 5.03
CA SER A 74 21.71 -7.89 5.55
C SER A 74 22.48 -6.60 5.29
N LEU A 75 21.90 -5.66 4.55
CA LEU A 75 22.54 -4.35 4.33
C LEU A 75 22.82 -3.61 5.64
N LYS A 76 21.93 -3.74 6.62
CA LYS A 76 22.14 -3.14 7.95
C LYS A 76 23.41 -3.67 8.62
N LEU A 77 23.60 -4.99 8.64
CA LEU A 77 24.80 -5.59 9.23
C LEU A 77 26.08 -5.24 8.47
N LEU A 78 25.97 -5.01 7.14
CA LEU A 78 27.09 -4.56 6.32
C LEU A 78 27.58 -3.18 6.75
N PHE A 79 26.65 -2.25 6.96
CA PHE A 79 26.97 -0.88 7.40
C PHE A 79 27.26 -0.77 8.90
N GLU A 80 26.82 -1.73 9.72
CA GLU A 80 27.21 -1.83 11.13
C GLU A 80 28.56 -2.52 11.36
N GLU A 81 29.28 -2.89 10.28
CA GLU A 81 30.55 -3.65 10.32
C GLU A 81 30.46 -4.98 11.11
N LYS A 82 29.25 -5.52 11.30
CA LYS A 82 29.00 -6.79 12.01
C LYS A 82 29.05 -8.01 11.09
N PHE A 83 29.51 -7.83 9.86
CA PHE A 83 29.77 -8.95 8.97
C PHE A 83 31.06 -9.67 9.39
N PHE A 84 30.91 -10.65 10.27
CA PHE A 84 31.94 -11.66 10.46
C PHE A 84 31.90 -12.61 9.27
N TYR A 85 32.79 -12.38 8.29
CA TYR A 85 33.12 -13.42 7.33
C TYR A 85 33.71 -14.59 8.12
N GLN A 86 32.90 -15.63 8.38
CA GLN A 86 33.45 -16.95 8.65
C GLN A 86 33.94 -17.47 7.30
N ALA A 87 35.18 -17.10 6.95
CA ALA A 87 35.93 -17.84 5.96
C ALA A 87 35.97 -19.29 6.45
N LYS A 88 35.19 -20.17 5.81
CA LYS A 88 35.41 -21.60 5.92
C LYS A 88 36.81 -21.83 5.34
N ALA A 89 37.77 -22.07 6.22
CA ALA A 89 39.10 -22.54 5.84
C ALA A 89 38.92 -23.77 4.94
N ILE A 90 39.40 -23.66 3.70
CA ILE A 90 39.69 -24.80 2.83
C ILE A 90 41.09 -25.25 3.20
#